data_AF-A0A545W6H0-F1
#
_entry.id   AF-A0A545W6H0-F1
#
_cell.length_a   1.000
_cell.length_b   1.000
_cell.length_c   1.000
_cell.angle_alpha   90.00
_cell.angle_beta   90.00
_cell.angle_gamma   90.00
#
_symmetry.space_group_name_H-M   'P 1'
#
loop_
_entity.id
_entity.type
_entity.pdbx_description
1 polymer ?
#
loop_
_entity_poly.entity_id
_entity_poly.type
_entity_poly.pdbx_seq_one_letter_code
_entity_poly.pdbx_strand_id
1 'polypeptide(L)'
;MYSKYYQIPYPSHKSPMDGDTAHRDLDWAYAAQTDRVFSFGVNERGVTREQKLRLLQTEFWPALARWVEARQEVLPGGTLVGGWWRADMMGMLDWYRDCLHMTARWDDAVVAHADGVWRDVLLTSPWFHWAEFFPLLKEPVLDPRSGRPITDAAGRVLYQDRDPRKDGMEDAFMDLWEAVANARPLRKTPSGHFILPHMLPPSCEWKQLQRRKAMGASTEIGPCPSF
;
A
#
# COMPACT_ATOMS: atom_id res chain seq x y z
N MET A 1 42.07 -13.64 -5.32
CA MET A 1 42.56 -12.25 -5.48
C MET A 1 41.45 -11.46 -6.14
N TYR A 2 40.95 -10.43 -5.44
CA TYR A 2 39.92 -9.44 -5.82
C TYR A 2 38.49 -9.94 -6.12
N SER A 3 37.62 -9.73 -5.12
CA SER A 3 36.15 -9.70 -5.20
C SER A 3 35.66 -8.84 -6.36
N LYS A 4 34.52 -9.21 -6.97
CA LYS A 4 33.28 -8.40 -6.92
C LYS A 4 32.18 -9.01 -7.79
N TYR A 5 31.22 -9.63 -7.11
CA TYR A 5 29.86 -9.78 -7.60
C TYR A 5 29.38 -8.42 -8.13
N TYR A 6 28.99 -8.33 -9.40
CA TYR A 6 28.17 -7.22 -9.88
C TYR A 6 26.71 -7.65 -9.74
N GLN A 7 26.25 -7.61 -8.49
CA GLN A 7 24.84 -7.39 -8.21
C GLN A 7 24.57 -5.93 -8.57
N ILE A 8 23.63 -5.70 -9.48
CA ILE A 8 22.87 -4.45 -9.43
C ILE A 8 21.52 -4.91 -8.88
N PRO A 9 21.32 -4.84 -7.55
CA PRO A 9 19.99 -4.96 -6.99
C PRO A 9 19.19 -3.73 -7.46
N TYR A 10 17.90 -3.68 -7.15
CA TYR A 10 17.20 -2.42 -6.82
C TYR A 10 18.21 -1.30 -6.55
N PRO A 11 18.27 -0.19 -7.33
CA PRO A 11 19.47 0.62 -7.46
C PRO A 11 20.01 0.99 -6.08
N SER A 12 21.01 0.26 -5.60
CA SER A 12 21.48 0.35 -4.21
C SER A 12 22.25 1.64 -3.93
N HIS A 13 22.30 2.52 -4.92
CA HIS A 13 23.05 3.77 -4.94
C HIS A 13 22.16 4.96 -5.33
N LYS A 14 20.88 4.73 -5.65
CA LYS A 14 19.89 5.77 -5.95
C LYS A 14 18.47 5.26 -5.67
N SER A 15 17.73 5.97 -4.84
CA SER A 15 16.30 5.74 -4.63
C SER A 15 15.47 6.25 -5.81
N PRO A 16 14.26 5.71 -6.09
CA PRO A 16 13.23 6.43 -6.85
C PRO A 16 12.97 7.84 -6.32
N MET A 17 13.38 8.09 -5.07
CA MET A 17 13.28 9.33 -4.32
C MET A 17 14.57 10.15 -4.30
N ASP A 18 15.66 9.69 -4.94
CA ASP A 18 16.88 10.50 -5.09
C ASP A 18 16.70 11.48 -6.26
N GLY A 19 15.97 12.55 -5.96
CA GLY A 19 15.64 13.65 -6.86
C GLY A 19 14.71 14.63 -6.15
N ASP A 20 14.52 15.82 -6.73
CA ASP A 20 13.34 16.60 -6.36
C ASP A 20 12.12 15.76 -6.75
N THR A 21 11.26 15.46 -5.78
CA THR A 21 9.96 14.80 -5.93
C THR A 21 9.08 15.37 -7.05
N ALA A 22 9.40 16.55 -7.59
CA ALA A 22 8.77 17.18 -8.76
C ALA A 22 9.38 16.82 -10.13
N HIS A 23 10.52 16.11 -10.19
CA HIS A 23 11.23 15.83 -11.44
C HIS A 23 11.41 14.31 -11.65
N ARG A 24 10.94 13.83 -12.81
CA ARG A 24 11.24 12.48 -13.31
C ARG A 24 12.75 12.28 -13.31
N ASP A 25 13.28 11.46 -12.40
CA ASP A 25 14.65 10.97 -12.54
C ASP A 25 14.64 10.04 -13.77
N LEU A 26 14.96 10.62 -14.93
CA LEU A 26 14.99 9.90 -16.20
C LEU A 26 15.97 8.73 -16.13
N ASP A 27 17.07 8.87 -15.39
CA ASP A 27 18.03 7.79 -15.19
C ASP A 27 17.40 6.62 -14.43
N TRP A 28 16.52 6.92 -13.47
CA TRP A 28 15.73 5.92 -12.76
C TRP A 28 14.68 5.24 -13.66
N ALA A 29 13.93 6.01 -14.44
CA ALA A 29 12.94 5.46 -15.36
C ALA A 29 13.58 4.55 -16.42
N TYR A 30 14.78 4.91 -16.90
CA TYR A 30 15.58 4.06 -17.79
C TYR A 30 16.16 2.84 -17.07
N ALA A 31 16.67 2.99 -15.84
CA ALA A 31 17.20 1.87 -15.05
C ALA A 31 16.12 0.80 -14.79
N ALA A 32 14.91 1.21 -14.40
CA ALA A 32 13.77 0.32 -14.17
C ALA A 32 13.35 -0.47 -15.43
N GLN A 33 13.54 0.11 -16.62
CA GLN A 33 13.26 -0.56 -17.91
C GLN A 33 14.34 -1.56 -18.33
N THR A 34 15.57 -1.39 -17.84
CA THR A 34 16.73 -2.23 -18.21
C THR A 34 17.02 -3.35 -17.23
N ASP A 35 16.32 -3.38 -16.09
CA ASP A 35 16.56 -4.35 -15.03
C ASP A 35 15.96 -5.73 -15.38
N ARG A 36 16.85 -6.70 -15.61
CA ARG A 36 16.50 -8.09 -15.96
C ARG A 36 15.93 -8.91 -14.79
N VAL A 37 15.88 -8.35 -13.57
CA VAL A 37 15.33 -9.04 -12.39
C VAL A 37 13.79 -9.09 -12.42
N PHE A 38 13.14 -8.13 -13.11
CA PHE A 38 11.68 -8.03 -13.20
C PHE A 38 11.12 -8.58 -14.51
N SER A 39 11.40 -9.85 -14.81
CA SER A 39 10.62 -10.57 -15.83
C SER A 39 9.37 -11.18 -15.19
N PHE A 40 8.30 -10.39 -15.09
CA PHE A 40 6.99 -11.03 -14.99
C PHE A 40 6.77 -11.75 -16.32
N GLY A 41 6.46 -13.05 -16.26
CA GLY A 41 5.88 -13.72 -17.42
C GLY A 41 4.56 -13.05 -17.72
N VAL A 42 4.57 -12.05 -18.59
CA VAL A 42 3.37 -11.47 -19.19
C VAL A 42 2.85 -12.57 -20.10
N ASN A 43 1.90 -13.36 -19.59
CA ASN A 43 1.18 -14.29 -20.45
C ASN A 43 0.33 -13.46 -21.43
N GLU A 44 -0.23 -14.10 -22.45
CA GLU A 44 -1.09 -13.46 -23.45
C GLU A 44 -2.33 -12.73 -22.85
N ARG A 45 -2.59 -12.91 -21.54
CA ARG A 45 -3.68 -12.29 -20.77
C ARG A 45 -3.24 -11.10 -19.89
N GLY A 46 -1.97 -10.69 -19.95
CA GLY A 46 -1.44 -9.57 -19.16
C GLY A 46 -1.02 -9.94 -17.73
N VAL A 47 -0.74 -8.92 -16.90
CA VAL A 47 -0.27 -9.14 -15.52
C VAL A 47 -1.43 -9.56 -14.61
N THR A 48 -1.29 -10.71 -13.95
CA THR A 48 -2.32 -11.25 -13.05
C THR A 48 -2.40 -10.49 -11.73
N ARG A 49 -3.56 -10.54 -11.06
CA ARG A 49 -3.73 -9.97 -9.72
C ARG A 49 -2.70 -10.52 -8.72
N GLU A 50 -2.34 -11.79 -8.82
CA GLU A 50 -1.36 -12.42 -7.95
C GLU A 50 0.03 -11.82 -8.15
N GLN A 51 0.44 -11.59 -9.40
CA GLN A 51 1.71 -10.92 -9.73
C GLN A 51 1.75 -9.50 -9.17
N LYS A 52 0.64 -8.75 -9.30
CA LYS A 52 0.47 -7.40 -8.72
C LYS A 52 0.65 -7.40 -7.20
N LEU A 53 -0.07 -8.28 -6.51
CA LEU A 53 0.02 -8.39 -5.04
C LEU A 53 1.40 -8.85 -4.58
N ARG A 54 2.03 -9.78 -5.32
CA ARG A 54 3.39 -10.24 -5.03
C ARG A 54 4.39 -9.09 -5.12
N LEU A 55 4.30 -8.24 -6.15
CA LEU A 55 5.16 -7.08 -6.31
C LEU A 55 5.06 -6.12 -5.11
N LEU A 56 3.84 -5.88 -4.63
CA LEU A 56 3.62 -5.07 -3.43
C LEU A 56 4.29 -5.70 -2.19
N GLN A 57 4.13 -7.01 -2.04
CA GLN A 57 4.53 -7.74 -0.84
C GLN A 57 6.02 -8.05 -0.76
N THR A 58 6.68 -8.38 -1.87
CA THR A 58 8.08 -8.81 -1.83
C THR A 58 9.06 -7.69 -2.16
N GLU A 59 8.62 -6.67 -2.89
CA GLU A 59 9.51 -5.61 -3.38
C GLU A 59 9.11 -4.23 -2.89
N PHE A 60 7.87 -3.79 -3.14
CA PHE A 60 7.41 -2.43 -2.84
C PHE A 60 7.60 -2.07 -1.36
N TRP A 61 6.95 -2.81 -0.46
CA TRP A 61 6.99 -2.49 0.97
C TRP A 61 8.39 -2.66 1.57
N PRO A 62 9.13 -3.75 1.27
CA PRO A 62 10.51 -3.88 1.74
C PRO A 62 11.44 -2.77 1.24
N ALA A 63 11.29 -2.33 -0.02
CA ALA A 63 12.10 -1.26 -0.58
C ALA A 63 11.82 0.09 0.09
N LEU A 64 10.54 0.47 0.20
CA LEU A 64 10.13 1.70 0.86
C LEU A 64 10.59 1.73 2.32
N ALA A 65 10.45 0.61 3.03
CA ALA A 65 10.87 0.53 4.42
C ALA A 65 12.40 0.63 4.59
N ARG A 66 13.19 -0.03 3.73
CA ARG A 66 14.65 0.13 3.74
C ARG A 66 15.07 1.58 3.44
N TRP A 67 14.39 2.25 2.51
CA TRP A 67 14.65 3.65 2.18
C TRP A 67 14.42 4.57 3.38
N VAL A 68 13.27 4.44 4.05
CA VAL A 68 12.95 5.23 5.24
C VAL A 68 13.94 4.93 6.37
N GLU A 69 14.27 3.68 6.64
CA GLU A 69 15.23 3.33 7.69
C GLU A 69 16.65 3.85 7.42
N ALA A 70 17.09 3.86 6.16
CA ALA A 70 18.41 4.35 5.80
C ALA A 70 18.57 5.86 5.98
N ARG A 71 17.48 6.63 5.86
CA ARG A 71 17.47 8.10 6.03
C ARG A 71 17.04 8.55 7.43
N GLN A 72 16.63 7.61 8.30
CA GLN A 72 16.24 7.94 9.66
C GLN A 72 17.46 8.35 10.48
N GLU A 73 17.40 9.55 11.05
CA GLU A 73 18.41 10.07 11.96
C GLU A 73 17.77 10.39 13.31
N VAL A 74 18.40 9.95 14.40
CA VAL A 74 17.97 10.30 15.76
C VAL A 74 18.84 11.45 16.24
N LEU A 75 18.25 12.65 16.32
CA LEU A 75 18.94 13.84 16.77
C LEU A 75 19.25 13.78 18.28
N PRO A 76 20.24 14.58 18.75
CA PRO A 76 20.47 14.78 20.18
C PRO A 76 19.20 15.31 20.85
N GLY A 77 18.55 14.48 21.67
CA GLY A 77 17.22 14.76 22.26
C GLY A 77 16.16 13.69 21.96
N GLY A 78 16.46 12.70 21.11
CA GLY A 78 15.57 11.59 20.81
C GLY A 78 14.55 11.87 19.69
N THR A 79 14.60 13.06 19.08
CA THR A 79 13.80 13.40 17.91
C THR A 79 14.24 12.57 16.72
N LEU A 80 13.31 11.83 16.12
CA LEU A 80 13.53 11.06 14.91
C LEU A 80 13.22 11.93 13.68
N VAL A 81 14.23 12.17 12.85
CA VAL A 81 14.16 12.85 11.55
C VAL A 81 14.16 11.78 10.46
N GLY A 82 13.47 12.04 9.35
CA GLY A 82 13.41 11.07 8.23
C GLY A 82 12.36 9.98 8.40
N GLY A 83 11.22 10.29 9.04
CA GLY A 83 10.05 9.39 9.12
C GLY A 83 9.41 9.05 7.77
N TRP A 84 8.20 8.50 7.76
CA TRP A 84 7.49 8.14 6.52
C TRP A 84 6.94 9.38 5.84
N TRP A 85 7.21 9.59 4.56
CA TRP A 85 6.76 10.79 3.85
C TRP A 85 5.80 10.41 2.73
N ARG A 86 4.74 11.21 2.57
CA ARG A 86 3.79 11.08 1.46
C ARG A 86 4.48 11.01 0.10
N ALA A 87 5.50 11.83 -0.10
CA ALA A 87 6.22 11.86 -1.36
C ALA A 87 6.92 10.52 -1.68
N ASP A 88 7.46 9.81 -0.67
CA ASP A 88 8.06 8.48 -0.88
C ASP A 88 7.03 7.46 -1.38
N MET A 89 5.83 7.48 -0.78
CA MET A 89 4.74 6.60 -1.20
C MET A 89 4.29 6.92 -2.63
N MET A 90 4.15 8.20 -2.97
CA MET A 90 3.76 8.62 -4.32
C MET A 90 4.78 8.16 -5.36
N GLY A 91 6.08 8.34 -5.12
CA GLY A 91 7.13 7.85 -6.01
C GLY A 91 7.12 6.33 -6.17
N MET A 92 6.88 5.60 -5.08
CA MET A 92 6.73 4.15 -5.13
C MET A 92 5.47 3.70 -5.85
N LEU A 93 4.35 4.43 -5.76
CA LEU A 93 3.15 4.13 -6.54
C LEU A 93 3.37 4.34 -8.04
N ASP A 94 4.04 5.44 -8.41
CA ASP A 94 4.38 5.69 -9.81
C ASP A 94 5.30 4.58 -10.37
N TRP A 95 6.29 4.15 -9.58
CA TRP A 95 7.10 2.95 -9.90
C TRP A 95 6.27 1.68 -10.10
N TYR A 96 5.36 1.41 -9.18
CA TYR A 96 4.51 0.24 -9.25
C TYR A 96 3.62 0.26 -10.51
N ARG A 97 3.13 1.45 -10.89
CA ARG A 97 2.36 1.65 -12.12
C ARG A 97 3.22 1.39 -13.36
N ASP A 98 4.43 1.92 -13.40
CA ASP A 98 5.39 1.70 -14.50
C ASP A 98 5.71 0.22 -14.70
N CYS A 99 6.01 -0.51 -13.61
CA CYS A 99 6.27 -1.95 -13.65
C CYS A 99 5.12 -2.78 -14.21
N LEU A 100 3.89 -2.25 -14.14
CA LEU A 100 2.67 -2.93 -14.57
C LEU A 100 2.08 -2.37 -15.86
N HIS A 101 2.80 -1.46 -16.52
CA HIS A 101 2.33 -0.72 -17.70
C HIS A 101 0.97 -0.03 -17.45
N MET A 102 0.80 0.52 -16.25
CA MET A 102 -0.34 1.35 -15.87
C MET A 102 0.03 2.83 -16.07
N THR A 103 -0.98 3.70 -16.15
CA THR A 103 -0.76 5.14 -16.27
C THR A 103 -0.20 5.70 -14.97
N ALA A 104 1.04 6.19 -15.00
CA ALA A 104 1.64 6.90 -13.88
C ALA A 104 1.02 8.30 -13.73
N ARG A 105 1.11 8.88 -12.52
CA ARG A 105 0.51 10.20 -12.23
C ARG A 105 1.10 11.32 -13.08
N TRP A 106 2.37 11.18 -13.49
CA TRP A 106 3.06 12.15 -14.34
C TRP A 106 2.51 12.18 -15.77
N ASP A 107 1.98 11.06 -16.27
CA ASP A 107 1.38 10.98 -17.59
C ASP A 107 -0.07 11.48 -17.57
N ASP A 108 -0.85 11.01 -16.58
CA ASP A 108 -2.21 11.48 -16.32
C ASP A 108 -2.59 11.24 -14.86
N ALA A 109 -2.59 12.32 -14.07
CA ALA A 109 -2.92 12.26 -12.66
C ALA A 109 -4.36 11.82 -12.40
N VAL A 110 -5.32 12.20 -13.26
CA VAL A 110 -6.73 11.84 -13.10
C VAL A 110 -6.92 10.35 -13.26
N VAL A 111 -6.30 9.76 -14.29
CA VAL A 111 -6.35 8.31 -14.53
C VAL A 111 -5.63 7.55 -13.42
N ALA A 112 -4.45 8.02 -12.98
CA ALA A 112 -3.70 7.39 -11.90
C ALA A 112 -4.50 7.36 -10.58
N HIS A 113 -5.13 8.47 -10.20
CA HIS A 113 -5.94 8.55 -8.98
C HIS A 113 -7.23 7.70 -9.05
N ALA A 114 -7.73 7.41 -10.25
CA ALA A 114 -8.94 6.62 -10.47
C ALA A 114 -8.66 5.10 -10.62
N ASP A 115 -7.41 4.65 -10.62
CA ASP A 115 -7.06 3.24 -10.85
C ASP A 115 -7.41 2.31 -9.66
N GLY A 116 -7.53 2.88 -8.46
CA GLY A 116 -7.85 2.19 -7.21
C GLY A 116 -6.71 1.37 -6.60
N VAL A 117 -5.47 1.54 -7.09
CA VAL A 117 -4.27 0.81 -6.62
C VAL A 117 -3.99 1.04 -5.14
N TRP A 118 -4.30 2.24 -4.63
CA TRP A 118 -4.13 2.57 -3.21
C TRP A 118 -4.76 1.53 -2.28
N ARG A 119 -5.87 0.88 -2.68
CA ARG A 119 -6.55 -0.12 -1.86
C ARG A 119 -5.74 -1.41 -1.75
N ASP A 120 -5.16 -1.89 -2.86
CA ASP A 120 -4.28 -3.07 -2.83
C ASP A 120 -2.99 -2.77 -2.04
N VAL A 121 -2.47 -1.55 -2.16
CA VAL A 121 -1.33 -1.07 -1.37
C VAL A 121 -1.68 -1.10 0.12
N LEU A 122 -2.79 -0.49 0.53
CA LEU A 122 -3.27 -0.53 1.92
C LEU A 122 -3.45 -1.96 2.44
N LEU A 123 -4.10 -2.84 1.67
CA LEU A 123 -4.35 -4.23 2.09
C LEU A 123 -3.07 -5.09 2.18
N THR A 124 -2.00 -4.66 1.53
CA THR A 124 -0.67 -5.31 1.62
C THR A 124 0.28 -4.60 2.58
N SER A 125 -0.15 -3.48 3.17
CA SER A 125 0.63 -2.64 4.06
C SER A 125 1.01 -3.35 5.37
N PRO A 126 2.21 -3.05 5.93
CA PRO A 126 2.54 -3.46 7.31
C PRO A 126 1.51 -2.98 8.35
N TRP A 127 0.80 -1.88 8.05
CA TRP A 127 -0.18 -1.26 8.94
C TRP A 127 -1.64 -1.60 8.59
N PHE A 128 -1.91 -2.55 7.69
CA PHE A 128 -3.27 -2.87 7.22
C PHE A 128 -4.31 -3.14 8.32
N HIS A 129 -3.86 -3.56 9.50
CA HIS A 129 -4.69 -3.99 10.63
C HIS A 129 -5.10 -2.83 11.56
N TRP A 130 -4.62 -1.62 11.32
CA TRP A 130 -4.96 -0.45 12.14
C TRP A 130 -6.37 0.05 11.81
N ALA A 131 -7.18 0.25 12.86
CA ALA A 131 -8.60 0.60 12.75
C ALA A 131 -8.83 1.96 12.09
N GLU A 132 -7.83 2.84 12.13
CA GLU A 132 -7.81 4.15 11.48
C GLU A 132 -8.17 4.03 10.00
N PHE A 133 -7.75 2.96 9.31
CA PHE A 133 -8.02 2.74 7.89
C PHE A 133 -9.45 2.28 7.58
N PHE A 134 -10.25 1.93 8.58
CA PHE A 134 -11.61 1.43 8.39
C PHE A 134 -12.50 2.36 7.53
N PRO A 135 -12.51 3.69 7.73
CA PRO A 135 -13.33 4.62 6.94
C PRO A 135 -12.91 4.73 5.47
N LEU A 136 -11.67 4.35 5.12
CA LEU A 136 -11.24 4.26 3.72
C LEU A 136 -11.78 3.01 3.05
N LEU A 137 -11.84 1.90 3.79
CA LEU A 137 -12.24 0.60 3.27
C LEU A 137 -13.77 0.43 3.25
N LYS A 138 -14.46 1.07 4.18
CA LYS A 138 -15.88 0.86 4.45
C LYS A 138 -16.66 2.16 4.52
N GLU A 139 -17.87 2.14 4.00
CA GLU A 139 -18.84 3.23 4.16
C GLU A 139 -20.17 2.70 4.72
N PRO A 140 -20.89 3.50 5.53
CA PRO A 140 -22.18 3.07 6.05
C PRO A 140 -23.18 2.91 4.91
N VAL A 141 -23.98 1.86 4.98
CA VAL A 141 -25.12 1.67 4.07
C VAL A 141 -26.20 2.68 4.48
N LEU A 142 -26.59 3.54 3.55
CA LEU A 142 -27.59 4.57 3.80
C LEU A 142 -28.96 4.13 3.29
N ASP A 143 -30.00 4.43 4.07
CA ASP A 143 -31.39 4.28 3.63
C ASP A 143 -31.68 5.30 2.50
N PRO A 144 -32.14 4.86 1.32
CA PRO A 144 -32.31 5.74 0.16
C PRO A 144 -33.34 6.86 0.35
N ARG A 145 -34.27 6.74 1.31
CA ARG A 145 -35.36 7.70 1.52
C ARG A 145 -34.99 8.74 2.58
N SER A 146 -34.27 8.32 3.61
CA SER A 146 -33.96 9.17 4.77
C SER A 146 -32.52 9.66 4.81
N GLY A 147 -31.62 9.06 4.02
CA GLY A 147 -30.18 9.37 4.03
C GLY A 147 -29.47 8.96 5.34
N ARG A 148 -30.15 8.23 6.24
CA ARG A 148 -29.60 7.80 7.52
C ARG A 148 -28.94 6.43 7.40
N PRO A 149 -27.91 6.12 8.22
CA PRO A 149 -27.31 4.79 8.25
C PRO A 149 -28.33 3.71 8.63
N ILE A 150 -28.33 2.59 7.91
CA ILE A 150 -29.13 1.42 8.22
C ILE A 150 -28.48 0.67 9.39
N THR A 151 -29.28 0.26 10.37
CA THR A 151 -28.83 -0.55 11.50
C THR A 151 -29.39 -1.97 11.45
N ASP A 152 -28.64 -2.93 11.98
CA ASP A 152 -29.11 -4.29 12.20
C ASP A 152 -30.09 -4.40 13.39
N ALA A 153 -30.60 -5.61 13.65
CA ALA A 153 -31.53 -5.89 14.76
C ALA A 153 -30.92 -5.62 16.16
N ALA A 154 -29.60 -5.51 16.26
CA ALA A 154 -28.89 -5.16 17.49
C ALA A 154 -28.52 -3.67 17.57
N GLY A 155 -28.99 -2.84 16.62
CA GLY A 155 -28.72 -1.41 16.57
C GLY A 155 -27.33 -1.03 16.02
N ARG A 156 -26.60 -1.97 15.40
CA ARG A 156 -25.27 -1.71 14.85
C ARG A 156 -25.38 -1.24 13.41
N VAL A 157 -24.57 -0.24 13.02
CA VAL A 157 -24.54 0.29 11.65
C VAL A 157 -24.02 -0.77 10.68
N LEU A 158 -24.71 -0.91 9.55
CA LEU A 158 -24.30 -1.76 8.44
C LEU A 158 -23.29 -1.03 7.56
N TYR A 159 -22.22 -1.72 7.16
CA TYR A 159 -21.19 -1.18 6.27
C TYR A 159 -21.04 -1.99 4.98
N GLN A 160 -20.70 -1.29 3.91
CA GLN A 160 -20.33 -1.86 2.62
C GLN A 160 -18.91 -1.48 2.23
N ASP A 161 -18.34 -2.22 1.28
CA ASP A 161 -17.06 -1.87 0.68
C ASP A 161 -17.14 -0.54 -0.04
N ARG A 162 -16.21 0.37 0.26
CA ARG A 162 -16.07 1.60 -0.49
C ARG A 162 -15.42 1.30 -1.85
N ASP A 163 -15.91 1.96 -2.90
CA ASP A 163 -15.31 1.90 -4.23
C ASP A 163 -13.94 2.61 -4.21
N PRO A 164 -12.84 1.90 -4.51
CA PRO A 164 -11.51 2.49 -4.49
C PRO A 164 -11.26 3.49 -5.62
N ARG A 165 -12.12 3.57 -6.63
CA ARG A 165 -11.94 4.45 -7.80
C ARG A 165 -12.65 5.80 -7.66
N LYS A 166 -13.32 6.05 -6.53
CA LYS A 166 -13.93 7.35 -6.24
C LYS A 166 -12.85 8.43 -6.15
N ASP A 167 -13.18 9.61 -6.66
CA ASP A 167 -12.32 10.78 -6.61
C ASP A 167 -11.88 11.13 -5.18
N GLY A 168 -10.63 11.57 -5.02
CA GLY A 168 -10.01 11.93 -3.74
C GLY A 168 -9.67 10.76 -2.80
N MET A 169 -9.96 9.50 -3.15
CA MET A 169 -9.69 8.35 -2.27
C MET A 169 -8.21 8.04 -2.11
N GLU A 170 -7.40 8.19 -3.17
CA GLU A 170 -5.95 8.01 -3.07
C GLU A 170 -5.31 9.08 -2.19
N ASP A 171 -5.76 10.33 -2.29
CA ASP A 171 -5.28 11.42 -1.43
C ASP A 171 -5.64 11.19 0.04
N ALA A 172 -6.88 10.79 0.32
CA ALA A 172 -7.31 10.44 1.66
C ALA A 172 -6.54 9.25 2.23
N PHE A 173 -6.19 8.27 1.38
CA PHE A 173 -5.30 7.17 1.76
C PHE A 173 -3.92 7.68 2.14
N MET A 174 -3.31 8.53 1.33
CA MET A 174 -1.96 9.06 1.55
C MET A 174 -1.86 9.83 2.87
N ASP A 175 -2.81 10.73 3.14
CA ASP A 175 -2.80 11.55 4.35
C ASP A 175 -2.94 10.68 5.61
N LEU A 176 -3.85 9.70 5.56
CA LEU A 176 -4.05 8.80 6.68
C LEU A 176 -2.88 7.82 6.85
N TRP A 177 -2.35 7.30 5.75
CA TRP A 177 -1.21 6.38 5.77
C TRP A 177 0.02 7.05 6.39
N GLU A 178 0.34 8.27 6.00
CA GLU A 178 1.49 9.01 6.54
C GLU A 178 1.33 9.22 8.06
N ALA A 179 0.15 9.62 8.51
CA ALA A 179 -0.14 9.78 9.93
C ALA A 179 0.02 8.46 10.70
N VAL A 180 -0.56 7.37 10.18
CA VAL A 180 -0.48 6.04 10.82
C VAL A 180 0.95 5.50 10.81
N ALA A 181 1.68 5.61 9.70
CA ALA A 181 3.03 5.07 9.57
C ALA A 181 4.02 5.79 10.50
N ASN A 182 3.84 7.09 10.74
CA ASN A 182 4.65 7.86 11.68
C ASN A 182 4.23 7.68 13.15
N ALA A 183 2.96 7.36 13.43
CA ALA A 183 2.47 7.14 14.79
C ALA A 183 2.61 5.69 15.28
N ARG A 184 2.68 4.71 14.37
CA ARG A 184 2.59 3.28 14.70
C ARG A 184 3.91 2.56 14.37
N PRO A 185 4.46 1.75 15.29
CA PRO A 185 5.73 1.09 15.08
C PRO A 185 5.64 0.08 13.93
N LEU A 186 6.66 0.09 13.07
CA LEU A 186 6.81 -0.94 12.05
C LEU A 186 7.24 -2.25 12.70
N ARG A 187 6.40 -3.30 12.56
CA ARG A 187 6.68 -4.61 13.16
C ARG A 187 7.71 -5.37 12.34
N LYS A 188 8.67 -6.00 13.03
CA LYS A 188 9.70 -6.84 12.45
C LYS A 188 9.72 -8.23 13.09
N THR A 189 10.15 -9.24 12.33
CA THR A 189 10.51 -10.56 12.84
C THR A 189 11.77 -10.45 13.71
N PRO A 190 12.09 -11.47 14.53
CA PRO A 190 13.35 -11.51 15.28
C PRO A 190 14.61 -11.42 14.40
N SER A 191 14.50 -11.84 13.14
CA SER A 191 15.58 -11.74 12.13
C SER A 191 15.64 -10.37 11.43
N GLY A 192 14.82 -9.40 11.85
CA GLY A 192 14.81 -8.04 11.30
C GLY A 192 13.98 -7.84 10.02
N HIS A 193 13.22 -8.85 9.56
CA HIS A 193 12.36 -8.71 8.37
C HIS A 193 11.05 -8.03 8.73
N PHE A 194 10.53 -7.17 7.86
CA PHE A 194 9.22 -6.55 8.06
C PHE A 194 8.11 -7.59 8.09
N ILE A 195 7.16 -7.43 9.01
CA ILE A 195 5.98 -8.30 9.07
C ILE A 195 4.92 -7.75 8.13
N LEU A 196 4.62 -8.50 7.08
CA LEU A 196 3.62 -8.15 6.07
C LEU A 196 2.38 -9.04 6.20
N PRO A 197 1.22 -8.61 5.66
CA PRO A 197 -0.06 -9.32 5.86
C PRO A 197 -0.02 -10.78 5.40
N HIS A 198 0.70 -11.07 4.30
CA HIS A 198 0.85 -12.42 3.75
C HIS A 198 1.71 -13.35 4.62
N MET A 199 2.51 -12.80 5.53
CA MET A 199 3.37 -13.55 6.45
C MET A 199 2.65 -13.93 7.74
N LEU A 200 1.55 -13.24 8.05
CA LEU A 200 0.75 -13.56 9.22
C LEU A 200 0.01 -14.88 8.94
N PRO A 201 -0.07 -15.79 9.95
CA PRO A 201 -0.97 -16.92 9.82
C PRO A 201 -2.36 -16.38 9.47
N PRO A 202 -3.12 -17.04 8.58
CA PRO A 202 -4.45 -16.59 8.24
C PRO A 202 -5.23 -16.46 9.55
N SER A 203 -5.45 -15.22 9.98
CA SER A 203 -6.18 -14.92 11.19
C SER A 203 -7.55 -15.60 11.12
N CYS A 204 -8.18 -15.86 12.26
CA CYS A 204 -9.58 -16.35 12.26
C CYS A 204 -10.49 -15.48 11.38
N GLU A 205 -10.15 -14.19 11.19
CA GLU A 205 -10.82 -13.26 10.28
C GLU A 205 -10.62 -13.62 8.79
N TRP A 206 -9.44 -14.07 8.37
CA TRP A 206 -9.21 -14.55 7.00
C TRP A 206 -9.99 -15.84 6.69
N LYS A 207 -10.12 -16.74 7.67
CA LYS A 207 -11.00 -17.92 7.54
C LYS A 207 -12.48 -17.51 7.45
N GLN A 208 -12.89 -16.44 8.15
CA GLN A 208 -14.25 -15.90 8.04
C GLN A 208 -14.49 -15.21 6.69
N LEU A 209 -13.53 -14.46 6.16
CA LEU A 209 -13.59 -13.83 4.83
C LEU A 209 -13.63 -14.86 3.69
N GLN A 210 -12.87 -15.95 3.79
CA GLN A 210 -12.94 -17.05 2.82
C GLN A 210 -14.27 -17.82 2.90
N ARG A 211 -14.82 -18.04 4.11
CA ARG A 211 -16.16 -18.63 4.28
C ARG A 211 -17.27 -17.71 3.79
N ARG A 212 -17.16 -16.39 3.97
CA ARG A 212 -18.13 -15.39 3.49
C ARG A 212 -18.13 -15.23 1.98
N LYS A 213 -16.96 -15.30 1.33
CA LYS A 213 -16.86 -15.35 -0.15
C LYS A 213 -17.55 -16.58 -0.74
N ALA A 214 -17.60 -17.69 -0.02
CA ALA A 214 -18.34 -18.89 -0.43
C ALA A 214 -19.86 -18.78 -0.24
N MET A 215 -20.37 -17.78 0.51
CA MET A 215 -21.79 -17.65 0.86
C MET A 215 -22.54 -16.48 0.17
N GLY A 216 -21.88 -15.71 -0.69
CA GLY A 216 -22.52 -14.58 -1.38
C GLY A 216 -22.72 -13.36 -0.47
N ALA A 217 -22.53 -12.18 -1.05
CA ALA A 217 -22.66 -10.83 -0.49
C ALA A 217 -22.99 -10.73 1.02
N SER A 218 -22.00 -10.39 1.84
CA SER A 218 -22.21 -10.16 3.28
C SER A 218 -21.75 -8.78 3.69
N THR A 219 -22.72 -7.97 4.13
CA THR A 219 -22.58 -6.70 4.85
C THR A 219 -21.70 -6.92 6.09
N GLU A 220 -20.70 -6.07 6.30
CA GLU A 220 -19.77 -6.22 7.41
C GLU A 220 -20.11 -5.28 8.56
N ILE A 221 -19.87 -5.75 9.78
CA ILE A 221 -20.10 -5.03 11.02
C ILE A 221 -18.74 -4.47 11.45
N GLY A 222 -18.60 -3.14 11.52
CA GLY A 222 -17.36 -2.47 11.89
C GLY A 222 -16.98 -2.64 13.37
N PRO A 223 -15.75 -2.29 13.76
CA PRO A 223 -15.31 -2.34 15.15
C PRO A 223 -16.13 -1.37 16.00
N CYS A 224 -16.56 -1.82 17.19
CA CYS A 224 -17.18 -0.94 18.18
C CYS A 224 -16.18 0.12 18.63
N PRO A 225 -16.55 1.40 18.66
CA PRO A 225 -15.72 2.43 19.28
C PRO A 225 -15.78 2.21 20.80
N SER A 226 -14.69 1.76 21.41
CA SER A 226 -14.45 1.92 22.84
C SER A 226 -13.70 3.23 23.05
N PHE A 227 -14.35 4.15 23.76
CA PHE A 227 -13.82 5.44 24.23
C PHE A 227 -12.59 5.28 25.12
#